data_AF-A0A7M3XXB5-F1
#
_entry.id   AF-A0A7M3XXB5-F1
#
_cell.length_a   1.000
_cell.length_b   1.000
_cell.length_c   1.000
_cell.angle_alpha   90.00
_cell.angle_beta   90.00
_cell.angle_gamma   90.00
#
_symmetry.space_group_name_H-M   'P 1'
#
loop_
_entity.id
_entity.type
_entity.pdbx_description
1 polymer ?
#
loop_
_entity_poly.entity_id
_entity_poly.type
_entity_poly.pdbx_seq_one_letter_code
_entity_poly.pdbx_strand_id
1 'polypeptide(L)'
;MGVTAMIPDATIGQLLAEATSRWGAIWDPAATRTRVLMMMPRKERKLYEMHGDMVEHGQPVMSMFHRPRAEAPLLQEQGLDPRLASFLFVDLASSDLGAWLQHLVTREGWLRSTVEVQPVPFSMGLPNQRRFETERLLLFRHPDLPSIDRYHLPFSVASLAGKCYVSLPKRKAAEHARQQAEVLGVGRLERPTPQPVVEAVETPPSQHETEAPDVPSEDPAPAPT
;
A
#
# COMPACT_ATOMS: atom_id res chain seq x y z
N MET A 1 -5.74 -10.10 -3.32
CA MET A 1 -5.71 -8.65 -3.03
C MET A 1 -4.88 -8.42 -1.79
N GLY A 2 -3.87 -7.56 -1.84
CA GLY A 2 -3.00 -7.19 -0.71
C GLY A 2 -3.45 -5.95 0.07
N VAL A 3 -2.62 -5.51 1.02
CA VAL A 3 -2.71 -4.19 1.67
C VAL A 3 -1.36 -3.50 1.53
N THR A 4 -1.36 -2.28 0.98
CA THR A 4 -0.15 -1.52 0.68
C THR A 4 0.06 -0.40 1.69
N ALA A 5 1.27 -0.36 2.27
CA ALA A 5 1.70 0.69 3.20
C ALA A 5 2.90 1.44 2.62
N MET A 6 2.97 2.75 2.84
CA MET A 6 4.10 3.60 2.43
C MET A 6 5.04 3.83 3.62
N ILE A 7 6.33 3.60 3.40
CA ILE A 7 7.40 3.80 4.37
C ILE A 7 8.31 4.91 3.81
N PRO A 8 8.40 6.08 4.46
CA PRO A 8 9.28 7.15 4.02
C PRO A 8 10.74 6.81 4.32
N ASP A 9 11.64 7.35 3.50
CA ASP A 9 13.10 7.33 3.71
C ASP A 9 13.71 5.92 3.93
N ALA A 10 13.07 4.90 3.37
CA ALA A 10 13.54 3.52 3.40
C ALA A 10 14.19 3.13 2.07
N THR A 11 15.00 2.07 2.10
CA THR A 11 15.56 1.43 0.91
C THR A 11 14.99 0.01 0.76
N ILE A 12 14.92 -0.51 -0.46
CA ILE A 12 14.52 -1.90 -0.68
C ILE A 12 15.47 -2.86 0.07
N GLY A 13 16.77 -2.60 0.04
CA GLY A 13 17.78 -3.42 0.72
C GLY A 13 17.60 -3.46 2.23
N GLN A 14 17.30 -2.32 2.86
CA GLN A 14 16.98 -2.28 4.29
C GLN A 14 15.73 -3.10 4.61
N LEU A 15 14.66 -2.91 3.83
CA LEU A 15 13.40 -3.65 4.03
C LEU A 15 13.58 -5.17 3.86
N LEU A 16 14.46 -5.59 2.94
CA LEU A 16 14.83 -7.00 2.77
C LEU A 16 15.65 -7.52 3.94
N ALA A 17 16.61 -6.74 4.46
CA ALA A 17 17.43 -7.12 5.61
C ALA A 17 16.59 -7.27 6.89
N GLU A 18 15.59 -6.43 7.07
CA GLU A 18 14.66 -6.44 8.20
C GLU A 18 13.46 -7.37 7.98
N ALA A 19 13.35 -8.04 6.82
CA ALA A 19 12.11 -8.71 6.40
C ALA A 19 11.64 -9.79 7.39
N THR A 20 12.57 -10.60 7.89
CA THR A 20 12.28 -11.68 8.84
C THR A 20 11.74 -11.15 10.17
N SER A 21 12.35 -10.09 10.72
CA SER A 21 11.88 -9.50 11.98
C SER A 21 10.59 -8.69 11.78
N ARG A 22 10.42 -8.07 10.62
CA ARG A 22 9.30 -7.17 10.32
C ARG A 22 8.01 -7.90 9.95
N TRP A 23 8.11 -9.04 9.29
CA TRP A 23 6.95 -9.76 8.76
C TRP A 23 6.84 -11.22 9.22
N GLY A 24 7.83 -11.76 9.93
CA GLY A 24 7.77 -13.07 10.56
C GLY A 24 7.26 -14.16 9.60
N ALA A 25 6.19 -14.84 9.99
CA ALA A 25 5.58 -15.94 9.23
C ALA A 25 5.03 -15.56 7.83
N ILE A 26 4.84 -14.26 7.56
CA ILE A 26 4.43 -13.80 6.22
C ILE A 26 5.62 -13.91 5.24
N TRP A 27 6.84 -13.70 5.73
CA TRP A 27 8.07 -13.72 4.96
C TRP A 27 8.67 -15.13 4.90
N ASP A 28 8.94 -15.62 3.70
CA ASP A 28 9.74 -16.82 3.50
C ASP A 28 11.17 -16.45 3.07
N PRO A 29 12.19 -16.67 3.91
CA PRO A 29 13.57 -16.37 3.56
C PRO A 29 14.13 -17.31 2.47
N ALA A 30 13.50 -18.46 2.21
CA ALA A 30 13.91 -19.38 1.15
C ALA A 30 13.31 -19.02 -0.22
N ALA A 31 12.32 -18.11 -0.27
CA ALA A 31 11.69 -17.71 -1.51
C ALA A 31 12.69 -16.97 -2.42
N THR A 32 12.86 -17.46 -3.65
CA THR A 32 13.63 -16.73 -4.66
C THR A 32 12.90 -15.44 -5.03
N ARG A 33 13.65 -14.34 -5.10
CA ARG A 33 13.12 -13.01 -5.42
C ARG A 33 13.70 -12.51 -6.73
N THR A 34 12.89 -11.70 -7.41
CA THR A 34 13.26 -11.03 -8.65
C THR A 34 12.98 -9.55 -8.51
N ARG A 35 13.77 -8.76 -9.23
CA ARG A 35 13.55 -7.32 -9.36
C ARG A 35 13.17 -6.99 -10.78
N VAL A 36 12.20 -6.10 -10.92
CA VAL A 36 11.73 -5.62 -12.23
C VAL A 36 11.63 -4.10 -12.20
N LEU A 37 11.75 -3.49 -13.38
CA LEU A 37 11.42 -2.09 -13.60
C LEU A 37 10.06 -2.01 -14.30
N MET A 38 9.17 -1.19 -13.76
CA MET A 38 7.90 -0.83 -14.38
C MET A 38 7.93 0.64 -14.81
N MET A 39 7.51 0.91 -16.05
CA MET A 39 7.41 2.24 -16.63
C MET A 39 5.97 2.57 -17.01
N MET A 40 5.41 3.62 -16.42
CA MET A 40 4.02 4.05 -16.63
C MET A 40 3.92 5.56 -16.89
N PRO A 41 2.89 6.04 -17.60
CA PRO A 41 2.61 7.46 -17.70
C PRO A 41 2.47 8.09 -16.32
N ARG A 42 3.03 9.29 -16.15
CA ARG A 42 3.08 9.95 -14.84
C ARG A 42 1.69 10.21 -14.22
N LYS A 43 0.68 10.39 -15.06
CA LYS A 43 -0.74 10.55 -14.65
C LYS A 43 -1.29 9.31 -13.92
N GLU A 44 -0.77 8.13 -14.21
CA GLU A 44 -1.23 6.86 -13.64
C GLU A 44 -0.43 6.43 -12.40
N ARG A 45 0.59 7.20 -12.01
CA ARG A 45 1.47 6.87 -10.87
C ARG A 45 0.69 6.43 -9.61
N LYS A 46 -0.38 7.17 -9.27
CA LYS A 46 -1.21 6.92 -8.08
C LYS A 46 -1.88 5.53 -8.10
N LEU A 47 -2.27 5.05 -9.28
CA LEU A 47 -2.83 3.72 -9.46
C LEU A 47 -1.81 2.65 -9.07
N TYR A 48 -0.58 2.81 -9.54
CA TYR A 48 0.49 1.85 -9.30
C TYR A 48 1.10 1.92 -7.89
N GLU A 49 0.96 3.05 -7.19
CA GLU A 49 1.25 3.12 -5.73
C GLU A 49 0.40 2.11 -4.95
N MET A 50 -0.80 1.78 -5.44
CA MET A 50 -1.75 0.87 -4.81
C MET A 50 -1.89 -0.46 -5.57
N HIS A 51 -0.97 -0.79 -6.49
CA HIS A 51 -1.08 -1.98 -7.34
C HIS A 51 -1.21 -3.28 -6.53
N GLY A 52 -0.49 -3.36 -5.41
CA GLY A 52 -0.55 -4.53 -4.53
C GLY A 52 -1.92 -4.76 -3.88
N ASP A 53 -2.76 -3.73 -3.77
CA ASP A 53 -4.14 -3.89 -3.27
C ASP A 53 -5.03 -4.57 -4.33
N MET A 54 -4.64 -4.45 -5.60
CA MET A 54 -5.35 -4.98 -6.75
C MET A 54 -4.90 -6.39 -7.16
N VAL A 55 -3.83 -6.91 -6.55
CA VAL A 55 -3.22 -8.19 -6.91
C VAL A 55 -3.25 -9.14 -5.72
N GLU A 56 -3.40 -10.44 -5.97
CA GLU A 56 -3.13 -11.48 -4.98
C GLU A 56 -1.71 -12.02 -5.15
N HIS A 57 -0.97 -12.02 -4.05
CA HIS A 57 0.42 -12.42 -3.97
C HIS A 57 0.69 -13.15 -2.65
N GLY A 58 1.68 -14.05 -2.65
CA GLY A 58 1.98 -14.91 -1.51
C GLY A 58 3.02 -14.35 -0.53
N GLN A 59 3.88 -13.46 -1.01
CA GLN A 59 4.99 -12.86 -0.25
C GLN A 59 4.90 -11.32 -0.23
N PRO A 60 5.50 -10.64 0.77
CA PRO A 60 5.64 -9.19 0.75
C PRO A 60 6.36 -8.70 -0.52
N VAL A 61 5.78 -7.67 -1.14
CA VAL A 61 6.32 -6.98 -2.32
C VAL A 61 6.79 -5.61 -1.89
N MET A 62 8.04 -5.27 -2.20
CA MET A 62 8.58 -3.94 -1.97
C MET A 62 8.71 -3.24 -3.29
N SER A 63 8.26 -2.01 -3.36
CA SER A 63 8.41 -1.21 -4.56
C SER A 63 8.82 0.20 -4.21
N MET A 64 9.56 0.84 -5.12
CA MET A 64 9.96 2.21 -4.92
C MET A 64 9.93 2.97 -6.23
N PHE A 65 9.38 4.18 -6.17
CA PHE A 65 9.46 5.08 -7.29
C PHE A 65 10.79 5.82 -7.28
N HIS A 66 11.54 5.68 -8.36
CA HIS A 66 12.68 6.53 -8.62
C HIS A 66 12.27 7.71 -9.51
N ARG A 67 12.82 8.89 -9.23
CA ARG A 67 12.59 10.10 -10.03
C ARG A 67 13.94 10.59 -10.55
N PRO A 68 14.23 10.38 -11.85
CA PRO A 68 15.45 10.86 -12.47
C PRO A 68 15.67 12.35 -12.21
N ARG A 69 16.85 12.70 -11.69
CA ARG A 69 17.26 14.09 -11.44
C ARG A 69 18.38 14.51 -12.38
N ALA A 70 19.63 14.39 -11.94
CA ALA A 70 20.78 14.82 -12.71
C ALA A 70 21.05 13.89 -13.90
N GLU A 71 20.63 12.63 -13.78
CA GLU A 71 20.70 11.55 -14.75
C GLU A 71 19.58 11.59 -15.80
N ALA A 72 18.65 12.54 -15.69
CA ALA A 72 17.60 12.75 -16.68
C ALA A 72 18.11 12.90 -18.13
N PRO A 73 19.23 13.61 -18.42
CA PRO A 73 19.77 13.71 -19.78
C PRO A 73 20.10 12.36 -20.42
N LEU A 74 20.57 11.38 -19.64
CA LEU A 74 20.92 10.04 -20.14
C LEU A 74 19.69 9.23 -20.61
N LEU A 75 18.50 9.56 -20.11
CA LEU A 75 17.24 9.01 -20.60
C LEU A 75 16.76 9.76 -21.85
N GLN A 76 16.99 11.07 -21.90
CA GLN A 76 16.66 11.90 -23.07
C GLN A 76 17.49 11.52 -24.30
N GLU A 77 18.76 11.15 -24.11
CA GLU A 77 19.62 10.58 -25.16
C GLU A 77 19.05 9.29 -25.77
N GLN A 78 18.23 8.55 -25.03
CA GLN A 78 17.51 7.35 -25.49
C GLN A 78 16.13 7.68 -26.05
N GLY A 79 15.77 8.96 -26.21
CA GLY A 79 14.48 9.39 -26.74
C GLY A 79 13.32 9.35 -25.74
N LEU A 80 13.60 9.15 -24.44
CA LEU A 80 12.58 9.19 -23.39
C LEU A 80 12.64 10.52 -22.63
N ASP A 81 11.54 11.29 -22.63
CA ASP A 81 11.38 12.40 -21.68
C ASP A 81 11.01 11.86 -20.28
N PRO A 82 11.89 12.01 -19.26
CA PRO A 82 11.62 11.50 -17.91
C PRO A 82 10.42 12.16 -17.23
N ARG A 83 9.91 13.29 -17.76
CA ARG A 83 8.74 13.98 -17.22
C ARG A 83 7.43 13.27 -17.57
N LEU A 84 7.41 12.50 -18.67
CA LEU A 84 6.24 11.77 -19.15
C LEU A 84 6.04 10.43 -18.44
N ALA A 85 7.13 9.84 -17.93
CA ALA A 85 7.12 8.53 -17.28
C ALA A 85 7.30 8.62 -15.76
N SER A 86 6.81 7.60 -15.06
CA SER A 86 7.23 7.22 -13.72
C SER A 86 7.95 5.87 -13.78
N PHE A 87 8.94 5.72 -12.92
CA PHE A 87 9.80 4.54 -12.88
C PHE A 87 9.64 3.88 -11.52
N LEU A 88 9.08 2.67 -11.52
CA LEU A 88 8.78 1.90 -10.33
C LEU A 88 9.64 0.65 -10.33
N PHE A 89 10.61 0.59 -9.43
CA PHE A 89 11.31 -0.67 -9.15
C PHE A 89 10.43 -1.51 -8.24
N VAL A 90 10.27 -2.79 -8.58
CA VAL A 90 9.48 -3.74 -7.79
C VAL A 90 10.34 -4.95 -7.51
N ASP A 91 10.45 -5.29 -6.23
CA ASP A 91 11.09 -6.46 -5.69
C ASP A 91 10.01 -7.40 -5.12
N LEU A 92 9.92 -8.59 -5.69
CA LEU A 92 8.86 -9.56 -5.38
C LEU A 92 9.36 -10.99 -5.46
N ALA A 93 8.64 -11.91 -4.84
CA ALA A 93 8.92 -13.34 -5.02
C ALA A 93 8.71 -13.71 -6.49
N SER A 94 9.62 -14.51 -7.04
CA SER A 94 9.57 -14.93 -8.44
C SER A 94 8.28 -15.70 -8.78
N SER A 95 7.70 -16.39 -7.79
CA SER A 95 6.41 -17.08 -7.91
C SER A 95 5.22 -16.12 -8.10
N ASP A 96 5.31 -14.89 -7.59
CA ASP A 96 4.25 -13.89 -7.65
C ASP A 96 4.33 -13.03 -8.93
N LEU A 97 5.43 -13.10 -9.69
CA LEU A 97 5.68 -12.26 -10.86
C LEU A 97 4.58 -12.36 -11.92
N GLY A 98 4.11 -13.57 -12.20
CA GLY A 98 3.05 -13.81 -13.18
C GLY A 98 1.77 -13.09 -12.78
N ALA A 99 1.26 -13.35 -11.58
CA ALA A 99 0.05 -12.73 -11.05
C ALA A 99 0.17 -11.20 -10.98
N TRP A 100 1.35 -10.70 -10.59
CA TRP A 100 1.63 -9.27 -10.49
C TRP A 100 1.51 -8.51 -11.81
N LEU A 101 1.85 -9.14 -12.92
CA LEU A 101 1.92 -8.50 -14.23
C LEU A 101 0.83 -8.96 -15.21
N GLN A 102 0.09 -10.02 -14.88
CA GLN A 102 -0.86 -10.65 -15.80
C GLN A 102 -1.87 -9.66 -16.35
N HIS A 103 -2.52 -8.85 -15.50
CA HIS A 103 -3.50 -7.88 -15.96
C HIS A 103 -2.89 -6.85 -16.92
N LEU A 104 -1.70 -6.34 -16.57
CA LEU A 104 -1.01 -5.31 -17.34
C LEU A 104 -0.62 -5.82 -18.73
N VAL A 105 -0.07 -7.03 -18.82
CA VAL A 105 0.36 -7.61 -20.09
C VAL A 105 -0.83 -8.06 -20.94
N THR A 106 -1.83 -8.72 -20.34
CA THR A 106 -2.91 -9.35 -21.12
C THR A 106 -4.06 -8.40 -21.46
N ARG A 107 -4.36 -7.42 -20.61
CA ARG A 107 -5.49 -6.50 -20.81
C ARG A 107 -5.06 -5.11 -21.21
N GLU A 108 -3.99 -4.59 -20.62
CA GLU A 108 -3.50 -3.25 -20.91
C GLU A 108 -2.41 -3.22 -22.01
N GLY A 109 -1.99 -4.38 -22.51
CA GLY A 109 -1.02 -4.47 -23.60
C GLY A 109 0.39 -4.00 -23.23
N TRP A 110 0.76 -4.10 -21.95
CA TRP A 110 2.11 -3.75 -21.51
C TRP A 110 3.17 -4.60 -22.20
N LEU A 111 4.24 -3.93 -22.59
CA LEU A 111 5.33 -4.53 -23.37
C LEU A 111 6.46 -4.93 -22.44
N ARG A 112 6.95 -6.16 -22.64
CA ARG A 112 8.09 -6.71 -21.91
C ARG A 112 9.37 -6.55 -22.73
N SER A 113 10.41 -6.01 -22.10
CA SER A 113 11.77 -5.99 -22.62
C SER A 113 12.76 -6.20 -21.47
N THR A 114 14.03 -5.84 -21.69
CA THR A 114 15.08 -5.88 -20.67
C THR A 114 15.75 -4.51 -20.62
N VAL A 115 16.22 -4.12 -19.45
CA VAL A 115 17.00 -2.90 -19.23
C VAL A 115 18.24 -3.22 -18.40
N GLU A 116 19.33 -2.55 -18.70
CA GLU A 116 20.55 -2.60 -17.89
C GLU A 116 20.57 -1.42 -16.93
N VAL A 117 20.57 -1.71 -15.63
CA VAL A 117 20.75 -0.71 -14.59
C VAL A 117 22.23 -0.52 -14.34
N GLN A 118 22.73 0.68 -14.63
CA GLN A 118 24.16 1.01 -14.61
C GLN A 118 24.44 2.14 -13.62
N PRO A 119 25.66 2.21 -13.03
CA PRO A 119 26.06 3.38 -12.28
C PRO A 119 26.15 4.60 -13.19
N VAL A 120 25.77 5.77 -12.68
CA VAL A 120 25.94 7.03 -13.42
C VAL A 120 27.41 7.22 -13.85
N PRO A 121 27.67 7.63 -15.11
CA PRO A 121 29.01 7.95 -15.58
C PRO A 121 29.66 9.07 -14.76
N PHE A 122 30.95 8.90 -14.43
CA PHE A 122 31.73 9.91 -13.69
C PHE A 122 31.79 11.27 -14.37
N SER A 123 31.66 11.30 -15.70
CA SER A 123 31.62 12.52 -16.49
C SER A 123 30.47 13.46 -16.12
N MET A 124 29.40 12.96 -15.49
CA MET A 124 28.30 13.80 -15.03
C MET A 124 28.60 14.59 -13.75
N GLY A 125 29.69 14.28 -13.04
CA GLY A 125 30.14 15.06 -11.89
C GLY A 125 29.16 15.12 -10.72
N LEU A 126 28.32 14.09 -10.55
CA LEU A 126 27.34 14.05 -9.46
C LEU A 126 28.02 13.96 -8.08
N PRO A 127 27.68 14.84 -7.12
CA PRO A 127 28.09 14.64 -5.73
C PRO A 127 27.41 13.38 -5.19
N ASN A 128 28.13 12.58 -4.40
CA ASN A 128 27.63 11.38 -3.73
C ASN A 128 27.06 10.31 -4.69
N GLN A 129 27.90 9.80 -5.60
CA GLN A 129 27.64 8.58 -6.35
C GLN A 129 28.50 7.41 -5.84
N ARG A 130 27.99 6.18 -5.91
CA ARG A 130 28.74 4.97 -5.60
C ARG A 130 28.70 4.04 -6.80
N ARG A 131 29.86 3.51 -7.22
CA ARG A 131 29.88 2.44 -8.23
C ARG A 131 29.17 1.20 -7.67
N PHE A 132 28.44 0.53 -8.54
CA PHE A 132 27.86 -0.78 -8.31
C PHE A 132 27.90 -1.59 -9.61
N GLU A 133 27.71 -2.90 -9.51
CA GLU A 133 27.69 -3.80 -10.65
C GLU A 133 26.45 -3.58 -11.51
N THR A 134 26.60 -3.67 -12.83
CA THR A 134 25.47 -3.55 -13.76
C THR A 134 24.47 -4.68 -13.52
N GLU A 135 23.22 -4.33 -13.24
CA GLU A 135 22.13 -5.28 -12.98
C GLU A 135 21.20 -5.33 -14.20
N ARG A 136 20.95 -6.53 -14.74
CA ARG A 136 20.03 -6.73 -15.87
C ARG A 136 18.63 -7.05 -15.35
N LEU A 137 17.67 -6.16 -15.59
CA LEU A 137 16.30 -6.28 -15.08
C LEU A 137 15.29 -6.52 -16.20
N LEU A 138 14.20 -7.22 -15.87
CA LEU A 138 13.01 -7.20 -16.72
C LEU A 138 12.38 -5.82 -16.68
N LEU A 139 12.06 -5.28 -17.86
CA LEU A 139 11.34 -4.03 -18.03
C LEU A 139 9.93 -4.34 -18.51
N PHE A 140 8.93 -3.85 -17.78
CA PHE A 140 7.54 -3.82 -18.19
C PHE A 140 7.14 -2.37 -18.40
N ARG A 141 6.76 -2.01 -19.63
CA ARG A 141 6.41 -0.64 -19.98
C ARG A 141 5.01 -0.53 -20.54
N HIS A 142 4.35 0.57 -20.21
CA HIS A 142 3.12 0.99 -20.86
C HIS A 142 3.36 1.20 -22.38
N PRO A 143 2.42 0.81 -23.26
CA PRO A 143 2.60 0.91 -24.71
C PRO A 143 2.90 2.34 -25.21
N ASP A 144 2.34 3.36 -24.56
CA ASP A 144 2.53 4.78 -24.92
C ASP A 144 3.94 5.34 -24.60
N LEU A 145 4.79 4.59 -23.90
CA LEU A 145 6.14 5.04 -23.54
C LEU A 145 7.19 4.41 -24.45
N PRO A 146 8.23 5.15 -24.86
CA PRO A 146 9.34 4.58 -25.61
C PRO A 146 10.11 3.55 -24.77
N SER A 147 10.74 2.59 -25.44
CA SER A 147 11.66 1.66 -24.81
C SER A 147 12.97 2.34 -24.43
N ILE A 148 13.64 1.80 -23.42
CA ILE A 148 14.99 2.18 -23.04
C ILE A 148 15.81 0.91 -22.85
N ASP A 149 17.11 1.00 -23.13
CA ASP A 149 18.05 -0.12 -22.96
C ASP A 149 18.86 0.02 -21.68
N ARG A 150 19.10 1.27 -21.24
CA ARG A 150 19.95 1.59 -20.09
C ARG A 150 19.26 2.52 -19.10
N TYR A 151 19.39 2.23 -17.82
CA TYR A 151 18.89 3.05 -16.73
C TYR A 151 20.02 3.40 -15.75
N HIS A 152 20.36 4.67 -15.64
CA HIS A 152 21.48 5.09 -14.81
C HIS A 152 21.02 5.51 -13.42
N LEU A 153 21.72 5.05 -12.38
CA LEU A 153 21.43 5.41 -10.99
C LEU A 153 22.70 5.84 -10.24
N PRO A 154 22.57 6.74 -9.24
CA PRO A 154 23.69 7.12 -8.38
C PRO A 154 24.09 6.02 -7.37
N PHE A 155 23.15 5.13 -7.04
CA PHE A 155 23.33 3.97 -6.16
C PHE A 155 22.59 2.76 -6.73
N SER A 156 22.92 1.54 -6.30
CA SER A 156 22.19 0.34 -6.71
C SER A 156 20.72 0.44 -6.30
N VAL A 157 19.83 -0.29 -6.98
CA VAL A 157 18.38 -0.24 -6.69
C VAL A 157 18.07 -0.58 -5.23
N ALA A 158 18.81 -1.53 -4.66
CA ALA A 158 18.67 -1.91 -3.26
C ALA A 158 19.05 -0.79 -2.28
N SER A 159 19.91 0.15 -2.66
CA SER A 159 20.41 1.23 -1.80
C SER A 159 19.83 2.60 -2.10
N LEU A 160 18.91 2.72 -3.07
CA LEU A 160 18.21 3.96 -3.32
C LEU A 160 17.27 4.28 -2.15
N ALA A 161 17.45 5.46 -1.56
CA ALA A 161 16.53 5.98 -0.56
C ALA A 161 15.31 6.63 -1.22
N GLY A 162 14.12 6.39 -0.67
CA GLY A 162 12.91 7.05 -1.14
C GLY A 162 11.65 6.56 -0.45
N LYS A 163 10.51 6.85 -1.07
CA LYS A 163 9.21 6.34 -0.62
C LYS A 163 9.06 4.90 -1.11
N CYS A 164 9.18 3.97 -0.17
CA CYS A 164 8.96 2.55 -0.43
C CYS A 164 7.49 2.21 -0.15
N TYR A 165 6.88 1.47 -1.07
CA TYR A 165 5.52 0.95 -0.96
C TYR A 165 5.63 -0.56 -0.76
N VAL A 166 5.19 -1.03 0.39
CA VAL A 166 5.21 -2.44 0.77
C VAL A 166 3.79 -2.98 0.69
N SER A 167 3.57 -3.95 -0.18
CA SER A 167 2.29 -4.66 -0.24
C SER A 167 2.37 -6.00 0.49
N LEU A 168 1.46 -6.21 1.44
CA LEU A 168 1.35 -7.42 2.24
C LEU A 168 0.17 -8.29 1.77
N PRO A 169 0.34 -9.63 1.68
CA PRO A 169 -0.75 -10.56 1.38
C PRO A 169 -1.90 -10.50 2.40
N LYS A 170 -3.16 -10.29 1.99
CA LYS A 170 -4.30 -10.14 2.93
C LYS A 170 -4.52 -11.34 3.85
N ARG A 171 -4.44 -12.58 3.33
CA ARG A 171 -4.70 -13.79 4.13
C ARG A 171 -3.75 -13.88 5.33
N LYS A 172 -2.47 -13.58 5.13
CA LYS A 172 -1.46 -13.63 6.18
C LYS A 172 -1.36 -12.34 6.99
N ALA A 173 -1.71 -11.18 6.42
CA ALA A 173 -1.80 -9.92 7.15
C ALA A 173 -2.92 -9.92 8.20
N ALA A 174 -4.06 -10.55 7.91
CA ALA A 174 -5.15 -10.71 8.87
C ALA A 174 -4.77 -11.64 10.04
N GLU A 175 -4.02 -12.72 9.78
CA GLU A 175 -3.50 -13.61 10.82
C GLU A 175 -2.44 -12.95 11.68
N HIS A 176 -1.51 -12.19 11.08
CA HIS A 176 -0.51 -11.43 11.83
C HIS A 176 -1.15 -10.30 12.67
N ALA A 177 -2.18 -9.62 12.16
CA ALA A 177 -2.95 -8.65 12.94
C ALA A 177 -3.68 -9.31 14.13
N ARG A 178 -4.19 -10.55 13.96
CA ARG A 178 -4.76 -11.34 15.06
C ARG A 178 -3.71 -11.73 16.09
N GLN A 179 -2.54 -12.22 15.65
CA GLN A 179 -1.43 -12.55 16.53
C GLN A 179 -0.93 -11.32 17.30
N GLN A 180 -0.83 -10.16 16.64
CA GLN A 180 -0.50 -8.90 17.31
C GLN A 180 -1.56 -8.49 18.34
N ALA A 181 -2.85 -8.59 18.01
CA ALA A 181 -3.94 -8.28 18.94
C ALA A 181 -3.97 -9.23 20.15
N GLU A 182 -3.64 -10.51 19.94
CA GLU A 182 -3.55 -11.53 20.99
C GLU A 182 -2.35 -11.28 21.93
N VAL A 183 -1.19 -10.92 21.36
CA VAL A 183 0.01 -10.54 22.12
C VAL A 183 -0.18 -9.21 22.87
N LEU A 184 -0.96 -8.27 22.33
CA LEU A 184 -1.27 -6.99 22.98
C LEU A 184 -2.41 -7.07 24.02
N GLY A 185 -3.00 -8.26 24.24
CA GLY A 185 -4.03 -8.46 25.26
C GLY A 185 -5.34 -7.69 25.05
N VAL A 186 -5.59 -7.14 23.85
CA VAL A 186 -6.85 -6.44 23.52
C VAL A 186 -7.86 -7.48 23.06
N GLY A 187 -8.27 -8.34 23.99
CA GLY A 187 -9.14 -9.50 23.74
C GLY A 187 -10.04 -9.88 24.91
N ARG A 188 -10.17 -9.00 25.92
CA ARG A 188 -11.22 -9.09 26.95
C ARG A 188 -11.98 -7.77 27.04
N LEU A 189 -12.70 -7.43 25.98
CA LEU A 189 -13.95 -6.70 26.21
C LEU A 189 -14.95 -7.75 26.69
N GLU A 190 -15.12 -7.81 28.01
CA GLU A 190 -16.25 -8.48 28.63
C GLU A 190 -17.52 -7.98 27.91
N ARG A 191 -18.26 -8.90 27.30
CA ARG A 191 -19.63 -8.58 26.86
C ARG A 191 -20.37 -8.10 28.10
N PRO A 192 -20.98 -6.90 28.09
CA PRO A 192 -21.90 -6.54 29.16
C PRO A 192 -23.00 -7.61 29.16
N THR A 193 -23.12 -8.32 30.28
CA THR A 193 -24.17 -9.28 30.53
C THR A 193 -25.51 -8.59 30.24
N PRO A 194 -26.38 -9.14 29.37
CA PRO A 194 -27.71 -8.59 29.21
C PRO A 194 -28.44 -8.74 30.55
N GLN A 195 -28.79 -7.62 31.16
CA GLN A 195 -29.66 -7.61 32.32
C GLN A 195 -31.01 -8.24 31.91
N PRO A 196 -31.57 -9.16 32.72
CA PRO A 196 -32.82 -9.80 32.38
C PRO A 196 -33.96 -8.78 32.46
N VAL A 197 -34.76 -8.76 31.39
CA VAL A 197 -36.08 -8.12 31.34
C VAL A 197 -36.92 -8.73 32.46
N VAL A 198 -37.25 -7.95 33.48
CA VAL A 198 -38.35 -8.26 34.39
C VAL A 198 -39.63 -7.82 33.71
N GLU A 199 -40.37 -8.81 33.19
CA GLU A 199 -41.79 -8.72 32.90
C GLU A 199 -42.54 -8.24 34.15
N ALA A 200 -43.10 -7.03 34.10
CA ALA A 200 -44.11 -6.60 35.05
C ALA A 200 -45.47 -7.13 34.57
N VAL A 201 -45.95 -8.14 35.29
CA VAL A 201 -47.26 -8.79 35.14
C VAL A 201 -48.40 -7.77 35.30
N GLU A 202 -49.34 -7.78 34.34
CA GLU A 202 -50.66 -7.16 34.48
C GLU A 202 -51.53 -7.96 35.48
N THR A 203 -52.22 -7.29 36.41
CA THR A 203 -53.70 -7.29 36.51
C THR A 203 -54.25 -6.35 37.63
N PRO A 204 -55.45 -5.74 37.45
CA PRO A 204 -56.11 -4.74 38.33
C PRO A 204 -57.31 -5.37 39.12
N PRO A 205 -58.34 -4.67 39.70
CA PRO A 205 -58.60 -3.24 40.00
C PRO A 205 -59.19 -2.92 41.43
N SER A 206 -59.48 -1.61 41.68
CA SER A 206 -60.53 -1.01 42.57
C SER A 206 -60.24 -0.91 44.09
N GLN A 207 -60.61 0.13 44.86
CA GLN A 207 -61.60 1.23 44.72
C GLN A 207 -61.49 2.25 45.90
N HIS A 208 -62.00 3.50 45.68
CA HIS A 208 -62.46 4.53 46.66
C HIS A 208 -61.40 5.28 47.53
N GLU A 209 -61.42 6.60 47.79
CA GLU A 209 -62.44 7.67 47.72
C GLU A 209 -61.78 9.08 47.84
N THR A 210 -62.30 10.07 47.08
CA THR A 210 -62.54 11.53 47.33
C THR A 210 -61.49 12.36 48.11
N GLU A 211 -61.00 13.52 47.65
CA GLU A 211 -61.71 14.81 47.66
C GLU A 211 -60.91 15.92 46.90
N ALA A 212 -61.61 16.67 46.04
CA ALA A 212 -61.24 18.00 45.49
C ALA A 212 -62.08 19.05 46.26
N PRO A 213 -61.85 20.39 46.20
CA PRO A 213 -61.25 21.19 45.13
C PRO A 213 -60.29 22.30 45.67
N ASP A 214 -59.66 23.17 44.88
CA ASP A 214 -60.21 24.46 44.47
C ASP A 214 -59.27 25.15 43.46
N VAL A 215 -59.85 25.76 42.43
CA VAL A 215 -59.16 26.58 41.42
C VAL A 215 -60.00 27.83 41.21
N PRO A 216 -59.37 29.00 41.04
CA PRO A 216 -59.75 29.85 39.91
C PRO A 216 -58.51 30.32 39.14
N SER A 217 -58.41 30.11 37.81
CA SER A 217 -58.94 30.97 36.73
C SER A 217 -58.32 32.38 36.76
N GLU A 218 -57.56 32.85 35.76
CA GLU A 218 -58.04 33.23 34.41
C GLU A 218 -56.93 33.24 33.33
N ASP A 219 -57.30 32.75 32.14
CA ASP A 219 -56.72 32.96 30.79
C ASP A 219 -57.21 34.33 30.23
N PRO A 220 -56.72 34.94 29.12
CA PRO A 220 -56.71 34.29 27.81
C PRO A 220 -55.54 34.61 26.84
N ALA A 221 -55.29 33.66 25.95
CA ALA A 221 -54.62 33.75 24.64
C ALA A 221 -55.32 34.78 23.67
N PRO A 222 -54.80 35.16 22.46
CA PRO A 222 -54.22 34.25 21.45
C PRO A 222 -53.06 34.81 20.57
N ALA A 223 -52.46 33.90 19.79
CA ALA A 223 -51.61 34.16 18.60
C ALA A 223 -52.47 34.66 17.40
N PRO A 224 -52.03 34.70 16.13
CA PRO A 224 -50.69 34.74 15.48
C PRO A 224 -50.60 35.93 14.46
N THR A 225 -49.45 36.14 13.80
CA THR A 225 -49.27 36.32 12.32
C THR A 225 -47.78 36.56 12.04
#